data_AF-Q4Q7N5-F1
#
_entry.id   AF-Q4Q7N5-F1
#
_cell.length_a   1.000
_cell.length_b   1.000
_cell.length_c   1.000
_cell.angle_alpha   90.00
_cell.angle_beta   90.00
_cell.angle_gamma   90.00
#
_symmetry.space_group_name_H-M   'P 1'
#
loop_
_entity.id
_entity.type
_entity.pdbx_description
1 polymer ?
#
loop_
_entity_poly.entity_id
_entity_poly.type
_entity_poly.pdbx_seq_one_letter_code
_entity_poly.pdbx_strand_id
1 'polypeptide(L)'
;MFDVANDEDAKSICFERYGFVQKPLFLETWQEFLRELQRVELAWRLMPSAGGTLQLKIHDHLEPGDGLLCELKGAANRSAPLAEFFEACGSVSQGAMSKAEIEFFDGESCSVLLIESKKRLGEIPFKDNPPILPLLCQFNCRGTSVSLSVLDKKTLVRTPLFSDISIQTLNYAFMTSLPLFLKRTDLGIRNADFVTKDQMRHFRYAWCFLRKESWMTPVEMGELDALLPP
;
A
#
# COMPACT_ATOMS: atom_id res chain seq x y z
N MET A 1 16.79 2.36 9.02
CA MET A 1 16.27 3.71 8.70
C MET A 1 17.41 4.52 8.11
N PHE A 2 17.23 5.21 6.98
CA PHE A 2 18.29 6.10 6.45
C PHE A 2 18.35 7.34 7.33
N ASP A 3 19.51 7.61 7.90
CA ASP A 3 19.79 8.89 8.52
C ASP A 3 20.37 9.79 7.42
N VAL A 4 19.60 10.80 7.00
CA VAL A 4 19.95 11.66 5.86
C VAL A 4 20.18 13.07 6.35
N ALA A 5 21.32 13.66 5.99
CA ALA A 5 21.80 14.92 6.54
C ALA A 5 20.99 16.14 6.10
N ASN A 6 20.37 16.12 4.90
CA ASN A 6 19.58 17.24 4.38
C ASN A 6 18.38 16.78 3.53
N ASP A 7 17.52 17.74 3.16
CA ASP A 7 16.26 17.48 2.45
C ASP A 7 16.43 17.13 0.95
N GLU A 8 17.45 17.66 0.29
CA GLU A 8 17.73 17.34 -1.12
C GLU A 8 18.26 15.90 -1.28
N ASP A 9 19.03 15.41 -0.31
CA ASP A 9 19.44 14.00 -0.27
C ASP A 9 18.21 13.09 -0.05
N ALA A 10 17.31 13.46 0.86
CA ALA A 10 16.08 12.72 1.10
C ALA A 10 15.17 12.69 -0.14
N LYS A 11 15.07 13.82 -0.85
CA LYS A 11 14.38 13.93 -2.14
C LYS A 11 15.00 13.02 -3.21
N SER A 12 16.33 13.03 -3.32
CA SER A 12 17.06 12.17 -4.26
C SER A 12 16.81 10.70 -3.96
N ILE A 13 16.85 10.29 -2.69
CA ILE A 13 16.52 8.92 -2.26
C ILE A 13 15.06 8.57 -2.60
N CYS A 14 14.10 9.44 -2.24
CA CYS A 14 12.68 9.24 -2.56
C CYS A 14 12.45 9.07 -4.07
N PHE A 15 13.17 9.81 -4.91
CA PHE A 15 13.08 9.69 -6.35
C PHE A 15 13.77 8.44 -6.89
N GLU A 16 15.06 8.26 -6.60
CA GLU A 16 15.89 7.22 -7.23
C GLU A 16 15.57 5.83 -6.71
N ARG A 17 15.29 5.69 -5.40
CA ARG A 17 15.06 4.38 -4.78
C ARG A 17 13.58 4.02 -4.68
N TYR A 18 12.74 5.01 -4.38
CA TYR A 18 11.31 4.78 -4.18
C TYR A 18 10.49 5.18 -5.42
N GLY A 19 11.05 5.92 -6.37
CA GLY A 19 10.38 6.31 -7.60
C GLY A 19 9.46 7.52 -7.47
N PHE A 20 9.42 8.24 -6.35
CA PHE A 20 8.49 9.36 -6.17
C PHE A 20 8.98 10.62 -6.87
N VAL A 21 8.14 11.19 -7.74
CA VAL A 21 8.44 12.48 -8.40
C VAL A 21 7.95 13.69 -7.60
N GLN A 22 7.07 13.45 -6.63
CA GLN A 22 6.46 14.44 -5.74
C GLN A 22 6.14 13.83 -4.38
N LYS A 23 6.39 14.59 -3.31
CA LYS A 23 5.99 14.23 -1.94
C LYS A 23 4.53 14.62 -1.64
N PRO A 24 3.92 14.06 -0.58
CA PRO A 24 2.64 14.52 -0.07
C PRO A 24 2.68 16.02 0.22
N LEU A 25 1.61 16.72 -0.12
CA LEU A 25 1.54 18.18 -0.02
C LEU A 25 1.50 18.67 1.44
N PHE A 26 1.05 17.83 2.37
CA PHE A 26 0.92 18.17 3.79
C PHE A 26 2.15 17.81 4.62
N LEU A 27 3.15 17.15 4.03
CA LEU A 27 4.46 16.95 4.66
C LEU A 27 5.35 18.13 4.27
N GLU A 28 6.04 18.73 5.23
CA GLU A 28 6.85 19.93 4.98
C GLU A 28 8.13 19.58 4.21
N THR A 29 8.75 18.46 4.59
CA THR A 29 10.07 18.02 4.10
C THR A 29 10.00 16.67 3.36
N TRP A 30 10.94 16.43 2.46
CA TRP A 30 11.18 15.09 1.90
C TRP A 30 11.74 14.13 2.95
N GLN A 31 12.44 14.63 3.96
CA GLN A 31 12.88 13.83 5.11
C GLN A 31 11.69 13.22 5.87
N GLU A 32 10.63 13.98 6.14
CA GLU A 32 9.39 13.46 6.72
C GLU A 32 8.79 12.35 5.87
N PHE A 33 8.71 12.58 4.55
CA PHE A 33 8.15 11.59 3.64
C PHE A 33 9.00 10.31 3.60
N LEU A 34 10.32 10.44 3.53
CA LEU A 34 11.23 9.29 3.53
C LEU A 34 11.13 8.49 4.83
N ARG A 35 11.01 9.16 5.99
CA ARG A 35 10.79 8.48 7.27
C ARG A 35 9.46 7.73 7.28
N GLU A 36 8.40 8.33 6.74
CA GLU A 36 7.10 7.68 6.62
C GLU A 36 7.16 6.44 5.71
N LEU A 37 7.84 6.53 4.55
CA LEU A 37 8.04 5.41 3.63
C LEU A 37 8.82 4.25 4.24
N GLN A 38 9.79 4.54 5.13
CA GLN A 38 10.60 3.53 5.80
C GLN A 38 9.90 2.90 7.01
N ARG A 39 8.88 3.57 7.52
CA ARG A 39 8.13 3.16 8.70
C ARG A 39 7.14 2.04 8.38
N VAL A 40 6.41 2.17 7.27
CA VAL A 40 5.24 1.33 6.98
C VAL A 40 5.61 0.14 6.11
N GLU A 41 5.32 -1.07 6.57
CA GLU A 41 5.50 -2.29 5.79
C GLU A 41 4.22 -3.14 5.80
N LEU A 42 3.84 -3.62 4.61
CA LEU A 42 2.82 -4.65 4.43
C LEU A 42 3.51 -5.92 3.93
N ALA A 43 3.20 -7.07 4.52
CA ALA A 43 3.78 -8.34 4.14
C ALA A 43 2.71 -9.42 4.00
N TRP A 44 2.57 -9.97 2.79
CA TRP A 44 1.64 -11.06 2.49
C TRP A 44 2.34 -12.41 2.55
N ARG A 45 1.63 -13.45 3.01
CA ARG A 45 2.09 -14.85 3.04
C ARG A 45 0.93 -15.81 2.83
N LEU A 46 1.22 -16.99 2.27
CA LEU A 46 0.29 -18.13 2.33
C LEU A 46 0.61 -19.01 3.53
N MET A 47 -0.40 -19.27 4.36
CA MET A 47 -0.32 -20.08 5.56
C MET A 47 -1.02 -21.43 5.38
N PRO A 48 -0.52 -22.50 6.02
CA PRO A 48 -1.07 -23.84 5.84
C PRO A 48 -2.44 -23.97 6.48
N SER A 49 -3.46 -24.27 5.68
CA SER A 49 -4.82 -24.61 6.11
C SER A 49 -5.57 -25.34 4.99
N ALA A 50 -6.68 -26.01 5.31
CA ALA A 50 -7.54 -26.62 4.29
C ALA A 50 -8.13 -25.51 3.40
N GLY A 51 -7.70 -25.44 2.13
CA GLY A 51 -8.08 -24.38 1.19
C GLY A 51 -7.12 -23.17 1.14
N GLY A 52 -6.11 -23.14 2.00
CA GLY A 52 -5.12 -22.07 2.09
C GLY A 52 -5.64 -20.83 2.82
N THR A 53 -4.78 -20.21 3.63
CA THR A 53 -5.07 -18.94 4.32
C THR A 53 -4.12 -17.88 3.81
N LEU A 54 -4.67 -16.77 3.34
CA LEU A 54 -3.88 -15.59 3.00
C LEU A 54 -3.71 -14.75 4.27
N GLN A 55 -2.46 -14.49 4.64
CA GLN A 55 -2.12 -13.66 5.78
C GLN A 55 -1.54 -12.33 5.32
N LEU A 56 -2.06 -11.23 5.87
CA LEU A 56 -1.44 -9.91 5.82
C LEU A 56 -0.84 -9.59 7.19
N LYS A 57 0.44 -9.23 7.22
CA LYS A 57 1.08 -8.60 8.38
C LYS A 57 1.31 -7.13 8.10
N ILE A 58 1.02 -6.29 9.09
CA ILE A 58 1.17 -4.83 9.02
C ILE A 58 2.19 -4.44 10.09
N HIS A 59 3.27 -3.78 9.68
CA HIS A 59 4.34 -3.36 10.58
C HIS A 59 4.53 -1.84 10.57
N ASP A 60 4.87 -1.33 11.75
CA ASP A 60 5.36 0.01 12.02
C ASP A 60 6.76 -0.11 12.62
N HIS A 61 7.77 0.21 11.82
CA HIS A 61 9.18 0.12 12.22
C HIS A 61 9.62 1.20 13.23
N LEU A 62 8.71 2.07 13.70
CA LEU A 62 8.95 2.92 14.87
C LEU A 62 8.61 2.21 16.19
N GLU A 63 7.75 1.19 16.16
CA GLU A 63 7.38 0.44 17.36
C GLU A 63 8.52 -0.50 17.79
N PRO A 64 8.66 -0.76 19.10
CA PRO A 64 9.70 -1.66 19.60
C PRO A 64 9.51 -3.11 19.13
N GLY A 65 10.60 -3.87 19.09
CA GLY A 65 10.56 -5.28 18.66
C GLY A 65 10.68 -5.43 17.15
N ASP A 66 9.81 -6.25 16.54
CA ASP A 66 9.72 -6.42 15.09
C ASP A 66 8.77 -5.41 14.42
N GLY A 67 8.17 -4.52 15.21
CA GLY A 67 7.24 -3.51 14.74
C GLY A 67 5.88 -4.05 14.30
N LEU A 68 5.53 -5.32 14.59
CA LEU A 68 4.27 -5.92 14.16
C LEU A 68 3.07 -5.27 14.88
N LEU A 69 2.23 -4.56 14.12
CA LEU A 69 1.00 -3.97 14.64
C LEU A 69 -0.19 -4.95 14.60
N CYS A 70 -0.30 -5.72 13.52
CA CYS A 70 -1.46 -6.59 13.30
C CYS A 70 -1.16 -7.72 12.32
N GLU A 71 -1.82 -8.86 12.56
CA GLU A 71 -1.94 -9.96 11.60
C GLU A 71 -3.41 -10.19 11.24
N LEU A 72 -3.71 -10.14 9.95
CA LEU A 72 -5.03 -10.42 9.40
C LEU A 72 -4.95 -11.72 8.60
N LYS A 73 -5.90 -12.63 8.84
CA LYS A 73 -5.98 -13.92 8.17
C LYS A 73 -7.33 -14.03 7.49
N GLY A 74 -7.32 -14.32 6.20
CA GLY A 74 -8.50 -14.54 5.41
C GLY A 74 -8.40 -15.83 4.61
N ALA A 75 -9.54 -16.41 4.28
CA ALA A 75 -9.63 -17.50 3.33
C ALA A 75 -8.91 -17.09 2.05
N ALA A 76 -8.00 -17.91 1.58
CA ALA A 76 -7.19 -17.53 0.44
C ALA A 76 -8.03 -17.50 -0.86
N ASN A 77 -9.24 -18.09 -0.88
CA ASN A 77 -10.15 -18.19 -2.02
C ASN A 77 -10.03 -17.01 -3.00
N ARG A 78 -9.39 -17.27 -4.15
CA ARG A 78 -9.20 -16.31 -5.25
C ARG A 78 -8.51 -15.01 -4.86
N SER A 79 -7.64 -14.98 -3.85
CA SER A 79 -6.92 -13.75 -3.47
C SER A 79 -7.84 -12.55 -3.22
N ALA A 80 -9.09 -12.78 -2.77
CA ALA A 80 -10.08 -11.72 -2.63
C ALA A 80 -9.59 -10.51 -1.79
N PRO A 81 -8.90 -10.71 -0.64
CA PRO A 81 -8.36 -9.58 0.12
C PRO A 81 -7.33 -8.74 -0.65
N LEU A 82 -6.55 -9.33 -1.58
CA LEU A 82 -5.63 -8.57 -2.43
C LEU A 82 -6.38 -7.69 -3.43
N ALA A 83 -7.43 -8.24 -4.05
CA ALA A 83 -8.25 -7.53 -5.02
C ALA A 83 -9.02 -6.38 -4.37
N GLU A 84 -9.64 -6.64 -3.22
CA GLU A 84 -10.32 -5.61 -2.41
C GLU A 84 -9.35 -4.51 -1.96
N PHE A 85 -8.10 -4.86 -1.61
CA PHE A 85 -7.08 -3.86 -1.28
C PHE A 85 -6.74 -2.96 -2.47
N PHE A 86 -6.57 -3.53 -3.67
CA PHE A 86 -6.37 -2.73 -4.89
C PHE A 86 -7.54 -1.78 -5.15
N GLU A 87 -8.77 -2.27 -5.03
CA GLU A 87 -9.98 -1.48 -5.23
C GLU A 87 -10.10 -0.35 -4.18
N ALA A 88 -9.81 -0.65 -2.92
CA ALA A 88 -9.78 0.31 -1.83
C ALA A 88 -8.74 1.41 -2.07
N CYS A 89 -7.48 1.03 -2.36
CA CYS A 89 -6.42 1.97 -2.69
C CYS A 89 -6.77 2.83 -3.91
N GLY A 90 -7.34 2.22 -4.95
CA GLY A 90 -7.71 2.92 -6.18
C GLY A 90 -8.81 3.95 -5.94
N SER A 91 -9.89 3.53 -5.28
CA SER A 91 -11.05 4.37 -4.97
C SER A 91 -10.68 5.54 -4.04
N VAL A 92 -9.82 5.30 -3.05
CA VAL A 92 -9.32 6.35 -2.15
C VAL A 92 -8.39 7.31 -2.91
N SER A 93 -7.49 6.80 -3.76
CA SER A 93 -6.55 7.64 -4.52
C SER A 93 -7.26 8.56 -5.52
N GLN A 94 -8.37 8.10 -6.10
CA GLN A 94 -9.23 8.92 -6.98
C GLN A 94 -10.15 9.86 -6.21
N GLY A 95 -10.22 9.75 -4.88
CA GLY A 95 -11.17 10.49 -4.06
C GLY A 95 -12.64 10.10 -4.28
N ALA A 96 -12.89 8.92 -4.87
CA ALA A 96 -14.22 8.36 -5.08
C ALA A 96 -14.83 7.84 -3.76
N MET A 97 -13.99 7.42 -2.81
CA MET A 97 -14.40 6.95 -1.49
C MET A 97 -13.57 7.57 -0.37
N SER A 98 -14.25 7.99 0.71
CA SER A 98 -13.61 8.45 1.95
C SER A 98 -13.34 7.32 2.94
N LYS A 99 -13.95 6.16 2.74
CA LYS A 99 -13.79 4.98 3.57
C LYS A 99 -13.84 3.74 2.71
N ALA A 100 -12.95 2.80 2.95
CA ALA A 100 -12.95 1.47 2.35
C ALA A 100 -12.80 0.39 3.43
N GLU A 101 -13.36 -0.78 3.16
CA GLU A 101 -13.36 -1.93 4.06
C GLU A 101 -12.83 -3.14 3.27
N ILE A 102 -11.93 -3.91 3.88
CA ILE A 102 -11.37 -5.14 3.30
C ILE A 102 -11.60 -6.26 4.29
N GLU A 103 -12.29 -7.32 3.87
CA GLU A 103 -12.76 -8.36 4.78
C GLU A 103 -11.81 -9.57 4.78
N PHE A 104 -11.47 -10.03 5.98
CA PHE A 104 -10.62 -11.18 6.24
C PHE A 104 -11.41 -12.23 7.01
N PHE A 105 -11.98 -13.18 6.27
CA PHE A 105 -12.76 -14.29 6.83
C PHE A 105 -11.87 -15.49 7.19
N ASP A 106 -11.80 -15.87 8.46
CA ASP A 106 -11.09 -17.07 8.93
C ASP A 106 -12.07 -17.97 9.70
N GLY A 107 -12.67 -18.93 8.98
CA GLY A 107 -13.74 -19.78 9.49
C GLY A 107 -14.98 -18.97 9.89
N GLU A 108 -15.34 -18.99 11.16
CA GLU A 108 -16.47 -18.21 11.72
C GLU A 108 -16.06 -16.78 12.13
N SER A 109 -14.77 -16.46 12.10
CA SER A 109 -14.27 -15.14 12.46
C SER A 109 -14.12 -14.24 11.22
N CYS A 110 -14.39 -12.94 11.39
CA CYS A 110 -14.18 -11.94 10.35
C CYS A 110 -13.52 -10.71 10.96
N SER A 111 -12.33 -10.37 10.45
CA SER A 111 -11.65 -9.12 10.75
C SER A 111 -11.75 -8.21 9.54
N VAL A 112 -12.01 -6.92 9.76
CA VAL A 112 -12.14 -5.94 8.67
C VAL A 112 -11.06 -4.88 8.82
N LEU A 113 -10.21 -4.76 7.80
CA LEU A 113 -9.28 -3.63 7.69
C LEU A 113 -10.05 -2.42 7.16
N LEU A 114 -10.11 -1.37 7.97
CA LEU A 114 -10.74 -0.10 7.64
C LEU A 114 -9.68 0.90 7.20
N ILE A 115 -9.87 1.47 6.02
CA ILE A 115 -9.06 2.55 5.47
C ILE A 115 -9.94 3.80 5.43
N GLU A 116 -9.67 4.77 6.29
CA GLU A 116 -10.40 6.03 6.35
C GLU A 116 -9.52 7.15 5.80
N SER A 117 -9.95 7.79 4.72
CA SER A 117 -9.21 8.87 4.08
C SER A 117 -9.70 10.23 4.55
N LYS A 118 -8.75 11.14 4.75
CA LYS A 118 -8.97 12.51 5.15
C LYS A 118 -8.24 13.42 4.18
N LYS A 119 -9.00 14.27 3.48
CA LYS A 119 -8.41 15.37 2.69
C LYS A 119 -7.81 16.37 3.67
N ARG A 120 -6.48 16.49 3.65
CA ARG A 120 -5.70 17.37 4.54
C ARG A 120 -5.62 18.79 4.02
N LEU A 121 -5.79 18.96 2.72
CA LEU A 121 -5.73 20.26 2.06
C LEU A 121 -7.03 20.51 1.29
N GLY A 122 -7.60 21.69 1.52
CA GLY A 122 -8.62 22.26 0.64
C GLY A 122 -7.98 22.94 -0.59
N GLU A 123 -8.74 23.74 -1.33
CA GLU A 123 -8.30 24.53 -2.50
C GLU A 123 -7.34 25.69 -2.17
N ILE A 124 -6.48 25.55 -1.15
CA ILE A 124 -5.52 26.60 -0.80
C ILE A 124 -4.29 26.42 -1.71
N PRO A 125 -3.82 27.47 -2.42
CA PRO A 125 -2.66 27.35 -3.28
C PRO A 125 -1.41 27.12 -2.44
N PHE A 126 -1.00 25.85 -2.33
CA PHE A 126 0.32 25.50 -1.85
C PHE A 126 1.34 25.93 -2.91
N LYS A 127 2.51 26.40 -2.48
CA LYS A 127 3.63 26.67 -3.41
C LYS A 127 4.18 25.32 -3.86
N ASP A 128 3.50 24.70 -4.82
CA ASP A 128 3.88 23.39 -5.32
C ASP A 128 5.12 23.55 -6.20
N ASN A 129 6.20 22.88 -5.80
CA ASN A 129 7.37 22.77 -6.66
C ASN A 129 6.99 21.95 -7.90
N PRO A 130 7.57 22.23 -9.07
CA PRO A 130 7.34 21.37 -10.23
C PRO A 130 7.81 19.93 -9.94
N PRO A 131 7.15 18.92 -10.51
CA PRO A 131 7.56 17.52 -10.35
C PRO A 131 8.96 17.30 -10.92
N ILE A 132 9.71 16.37 -10.32
CA ILE A 132 11.08 16.03 -10.75
C ILE A 132 11.09 15.59 -12.22
N LEU A 133 10.07 14.86 -12.65
CA LEU A 133 9.80 14.50 -14.03
C LEU A 133 8.38 14.94 -14.44
N PRO A 134 8.16 15.31 -15.71
CA PRO A 134 6.83 15.63 -16.19
C PRO A 134 5.92 14.40 -16.10
N LEU A 135 4.94 14.45 -15.21
CA LEU A 135 3.96 13.39 -14.99
C LEU A 135 2.58 14.01 -14.84
N LEU A 136 1.57 13.37 -15.46
CA LEU A 136 0.18 13.77 -15.35
C LEU A 136 -0.60 12.66 -14.63
N CYS A 137 -1.07 12.96 -13.43
CA CYS A 137 -2.03 12.14 -12.70
C CYS A 137 -3.45 12.58 -13.07
N GLN A 138 -4.41 11.64 -13.07
CA GLN A 138 -5.81 12.02 -13.26
C GLN A 138 -6.37 12.70 -12.01
N PHE A 139 -5.93 12.24 -10.84
CA PHE A 139 -6.33 12.74 -9.54
C PHE A 139 -5.10 13.07 -8.71
N ASN A 140 -5.09 14.24 -8.09
CA ASN A 140 -4.02 14.63 -7.20
C ASN A 140 -4.27 14.07 -5.78
N CYS A 141 -3.79 12.86 -5.50
CA CYS A 141 -3.94 12.23 -4.19
C CYS A 141 -2.98 12.76 -3.11
N ARG A 142 -2.02 13.64 -3.47
CA ARG A 142 -0.95 14.13 -2.56
C ARG A 142 -1.48 14.91 -1.35
N GLY A 143 -2.71 15.41 -1.42
CA GLY A 143 -3.40 16.09 -0.32
C GLY A 143 -4.18 15.17 0.61
N THR A 144 -4.10 13.85 0.45
CA THR A 144 -4.90 12.87 1.19
C THR A 144 -4.02 12.09 2.18
N SER A 145 -4.42 12.12 3.46
CA SER A 145 -3.92 11.18 4.46
C SER A 145 -4.93 10.05 4.68
N VAL A 146 -4.47 8.93 5.22
CA VAL A 146 -5.29 7.78 5.58
C VAL A 146 -4.99 7.32 6.99
N SER A 147 -6.02 6.86 7.67
CA SER A 147 -5.93 6.16 8.95
C SER A 147 -6.36 4.71 8.76
N LEU A 148 -5.61 3.81 9.37
CA LEU A 148 -5.82 2.37 9.30
C LEU A 148 -6.26 1.86 10.66
N SER A 149 -7.30 1.03 10.68
CA SER A 149 -7.74 0.34 11.89
C SER A 149 -8.35 -1.00 11.53
N VAL A 150 -8.37 -1.92 12.49
CA VAL A 150 -8.98 -3.23 12.32
C VAL A 150 -10.21 -3.33 13.21
N LEU A 151 -11.32 -3.78 12.63
CA LEU A 151 -12.54 -4.11 13.34
C LEU A 151 -12.69 -5.63 13.39
N ASP A 152 -12.68 -6.21 14.59
CA ASP A 152 -13.11 -7.58 14.80
C ASP A 152 -14.65 -7.61 14.83
N LYS A 153 -15.29 -8.29 13.87
CA LYS A 153 -16.77 -8.32 13.77
C LYS A 153 -17.43 -9.11 14.89
N LYS A 154 -16.71 -10.03 15.55
CA LYS A 154 -17.23 -10.84 16.66
C LYS A 154 -17.22 -10.04 17.96
N THR A 155 -16.14 -9.33 18.25
CA THR A 155 -16.00 -8.54 19.49
C THR A 155 -16.45 -7.10 19.35
N LEU A 156 -16.62 -6.62 18.11
CA LEU A 156 -16.86 -5.22 17.74
C LEU A 156 -15.76 -4.26 18.24
N VAL A 157 -14.59 -4.79 18.60
CA VAL A 157 -13.44 -4.00 19.02
C VAL A 157 -12.76 -3.43 17.78
N ARG A 158 -12.56 -2.11 17.81
CA ARG A 158 -11.81 -1.38 16.79
C ARG A 158 -10.41 -1.03 17.32
N THR A 159 -9.39 -1.57 16.66
CA THR A 159 -7.99 -1.37 17.03
C THR A 159 -7.33 -0.43 16.00
N PRO A 160 -6.90 0.78 16.40
CA PRO A 160 -6.16 1.67 15.50
C PRO A 160 -4.77 1.09 15.21
N LEU A 161 -4.33 1.19 13.95
CA LEU A 161 -2.99 0.76 13.50
C LEU A 161 -2.13 1.97 13.13
N PHE A 162 -2.64 2.81 12.23
CA PHE A 162 -1.96 4.04 11.81
C PHE A 162 -2.93 5.21 11.84
N SER A 163 -2.37 6.38 12.15
CA SER A 163 -3.07 7.66 12.10
C SER A 163 -2.38 8.55 11.09
N ASP A 164 -3.12 8.99 10.08
CA ASP A 164 -2.73 10.08 9.17
C ASP A 164 -1.44 9.88 8.35
N ILE A 165 -1.13 8.65 7.95
CA ILE A 165 -0.08 8.42 6.95
C ILE A 165 -0.52 8.90 5.58
N SER A 166 0.39 9.26 4.68
CA SER A 166 0.01 9.61 3.31
C SER A 166 -0.53 8.40 2.54
N ILE A 167 -1.52 8.67 1.67
CA ILE A 167 -2.01 7.64 0.74
C ILE A 167 -0.89 7.13 -0.17
N GLN A 168 0.09 7.99 -0.50
CA GLN A 168 1.27 7.61 -1.27
C GLN A 168 2.10 6.54 -0.55
N THR A 169 2.31 6.68 0.76
CA THR A 169 2.99 5.65 1.57
C THR A 169 2.20 4.35 1.63
N LEU A 170 0.89 4.39 1.87
CA LEU A 170 0.06 3.18 1.91
C LEU A 170 0.09 2.44 0.57
N ASN A 171 -0.12 3.17 -0.54
CA ASN A 171 -0.08 2.60 -1.87
C ASN A 171 1.29 1.97 -2.16
N TYR A 172 2.39 2.65 -1.79
CA TYR A 172 3.73 2.12 -1.96
C TYR A 172 3.97 0.84 -1.17
N ALA A 173 3.62 0.81 0.12
CA ALA A 173 3.77 -0.37 0.97
C ALA A 173 2.98 -1.56 0.40
N PHE A 174 1.78 -1.31 -0.13
CA PHE A 174 0.99 -2.36 -0.77
C PHE A 174 1.60 -2.82 -2.10
N MET A 175 1.92 -1.88 -2.99
CA MET A 175 2.49 -2.18 -4.31
C MET A 175 3.82 -2.93 -4.24
N THR A 176 4.65 -2.65 -3.22
CA THR A 176 5.94 -3.33 -3.02
C THR A 176 5.77 -4.70 -2.37
N SER A 177 4.76 -4.88 -1.51
CA SER A 177 4.46 -6.16 -0.86
C SER A 177 4.07 -7.27 -1.85
N LEU A 178 3.43 -6.92 -2.96
CA LEU A 178 2.89 -7.87 -3.93
C LEU A 178 3.96 -8.62 -4.73
N PRO A 179 4.92 -7.95 -5.42
CA PRO A 179 6.01 -8.65 -6.08
C PRO A 179 6.82 -9.55 -5.13
N LEU A 180 7.03 -9.09 -3.89
CA LEU A 180 7.72 -9.88 -2.87
C LEU A 180 6.93 -11.15 -2.52
N PHE A 181 5.61 -11.02 -2.35
CA PHE A 181 4.72 -12.15 -2.13
C PHE A 181 4.74 -13.14 -3.30
N LEU A 182 4.59 -12.67 -4.54
CA LEU A 182 4.47 -13.53 -5.72
C LEU A 182 5.75 -14.30 -6.06
N LYS A 183 6.92 -13.74 -5.71
CA LYS A 183 8.24 -14.40 -5.89
C LYS A 183 8.52 -15.50 -4.86
N ARG A 184 7.74 -15.56 -3.77
CA ARG A 184 7.92 -16.57 -2.73
C ARG A 184 7.30 -17.90 -3.12
N THR A 185 7.86 -18.95 -2.53
CA THR A 185 7.26 -20.28 -2.49
C THR A 185 6.89 -20.56 -1.05
N ASP A 186 5.63 -20.35 -0.70
CA ASP A 186 5.11 -20.72 0.61
C ASP A 186 4.45 -22.11 0.49
N LEU A 187 4.63 -22.97 1.49
CA LEU A 187 4.03 -24.32 1.52
C LEU A 187 4.42 -25.25 0.35
N GLY A 188 5.55 -24.98 -0.30
CA GLY A 188 6.00 -25.74 -1.48
C GLY A 188 5.24 -25.40 -2.77
N ILE A 189 4.39 -24.36 -2.76
CA ILE A 189 3.68 -23.85 -3.94
C ILE A 189 4.19 -22.44 -4.22
N ARG A 190 4.43 -22.11 -5.49
CA ARG A 190 4.78 -20.73 -5.84
C ARG A 190 3.55 -19.85 -5.63
N ASN A 191 3.69 -18.75 -4.91
CA ASN A 191 2.56 -17.88 -4.60
C ASN A 191 1.92 -17.30 -5.88
N ALA A 192 2.69 -17.15 -6.96
CA ALA A 192 2.15 -16.78 -8.27
C ALA A 192 1.13 -17.78 -8.82
N ASP A 193 1.27 -19.08 -8.53
CA ASP A 193 0.33 -20.11 -8.99
C ASP A 193 -1.02 -20.05 -8.22
N PHE A 194 -1.07 -19.29 -7.13
CA PHE A 194 -2.29 -19.04 -6.36
C PHE A 194 -3.20 -17.98 -6.99
N VAL A 195 -2.64 -17.12 -7.85
CA VAL A 195 -3.37 -16.04 -8.53
C VAL A 195 -3.73 -16.51 -9.94
N THR A 196 -5.00 -16.39 -10.33
CA THR A 196 -5.38 -16.79 -11.70
C THR A 196 -4.80 -15.82 -12.73
N LYS A 197 -4.67 -16.25 -14.00
CA LYS A 197 -4.17 -15.39 -15.08
C LYS A 197 -4.99 -14.11 -15.25
N ASP A 198 -6.31 -14.22 -15.17
CA ASP A 198 -7.19 -13.07 -15.26
C ASP A 198 -6.95 -12.11 -14.08
N GLN A 199 -6.81 -12.63 -12.86
CA GLN A 199 -6.50 -11.80 -11.69
C GLN A 199 -5.14 -11.13 -11.80
N MET A 200 -4.13 -11.85 -12.28
CA MET A 200 -2.80 -11.29 -12.51
C MET A 200 -2.84 -10.14 -13.51
N ARG A 201 -3.62 -10.27 -14.59
CA ARG A 201 -3.84 -9.19 -15.56
C ARG A 201 -4.48 -7.96 -14.92
N HIS A 202 -5.47 -8.15 -14.04
CA HIS A 202 -6.09 -7.04 -13.30
C HIS A 202 -5.11 -6.40 -12.31
N PHE A 203 -4.32 -7.20 -11.59
CA PHE A 203 -3.30 -6.70 -10.67
C PHE A 203 -2.24 -5.88 -11.39
N ARG A 204 -1.79 -6.31 -12.56
CA ARG A 204 -0.85 -5.54 -13.39
C ARG A 204 -1.43 -4.17 -13.76
N TYR A 205 -2.69 -4.11 -14.19
CA TYR A 205 -3.36 -2.84 -14.50
C TYR A 205 -3.49 -1.96 -13.24
N ALA A 206 -4.00 -2.52 -12.15
CA ALA A 206 -4.23 -1.81 -10.90
C ALA A 206 -2.92 -1.29 -10.29
N TRP A 207 -1.83 -2.05 -10.40
CA TRP A 207 -0.50 -1.64 -9.94
C TRP A 207 0.03 -0.45 -10.75
N CYS A 208 -0.05 -0.49 -12.08
CA CYS A 208 0.33 0.65 -12.93
C CYS A 208 -0.53 1.88 -12.65
N PHE A 209 -1.83 1.67 -12.44
CA PHE A 209 -2.77 2.73 -12.09
C PHE A 209 -2.40 3.39 -10.76
N LEU A 210 -2.23 2.60 -9.69
CA LEU A 210 -1.85 3.12 -8.36
C LEU A 210 -0.51 3.82 -8.39
N ARG A 211 0.47 3.28 -9.11
CA ARG A 211 1.80 3.88 -9.26
C ARG A 211 1.71 5.28 -9.89
N LYS A 212 0.96 5.38 -10.99
CA LYS A 212 0.71 6.65 -11.66
C LYS A 212 0.04 7.65 -10.72
N GLU A 213 -1.10 7.28 -10.12
CA GLU A 213 -1.85 8.21 -9.27
C GLU A 213 -1.12 8.57 -7.96
N SER A 214 -0.16 7.75 -7.52
CA SER A 214 0.72 8.03 -6.38
C SER A 214 1.91 8.94 -6.70
N TRP A 215 1.96 9.52 -7.90
CA TRP A 215 3.06 10.36 -8.37
C TRP A 215 4.41 9.66 -8.36
N MET A 216 4.45 8.44 -8.88
CA MET A 216 5.69 7.69 -9.04
C MET A 216 6.11 7.62 -10.51
N THR A 217 7.39 7.34 -10.76
CA THR A 217 7.95 7.15 -12.09
C THR A 217 7.19 6.08 -12.86
N PRO A 218 6.98 6.23 -14.17
CA PRO A 218 6.43 5.15 -14.99
C PRO A 218 7.28 3.88 -14.88
N VAL A 219 6.62 2.72 -15.00
CA VAL A 219 7.29 1.41 -15.05
C VAL A 219 7.43 0.98 -16.50
N GLU A 220 8.59 0.46 -16.89
CA GLU A 220 8.75 -0.16 -18.20
C GLU A 220 8.05 -1.53 -18.25
N MET A 221 7.56 -1.94 -19.42
CA MET A 221 6.86 -3.23 -19.54
C MET A 221 7.73 -4.42 -19.13
N GLY A 222 9.03 -4.40 -19.44
CA GLY A 222 9.96 -5.45 -19.02
C GLY A 222 10.18 -5.49 -17.51
N GLU A 223 10.20 -4.33 -16.85
CA GLU A 223 10.26 -4.25 -15.38
C GLU A 223 8.97 -4.79 -14.75
N LEU A 224 7.80 -4.44 -15.32
CA LEU A 224 6.52 -4.95 -14.87
C LEU A 224 6.43 -6.47 -14.99
N ASP A 225 6.93 -7.06 -16.08
CA ASP A 225 6.99 -8.52 -16.28
C ASP A 225 7.86 -9.22 -15.22
N ALA A 226 8.92 -8.56 -14.74
CA ALA A 226 9.77 -9.07 -13.67
C ALA A 226 9.16 -8.90 -12.26
N LEU A 227 8.23 -7.97 -12.10
CA LEU A 227 7.54 -7.69 -10.83
C LEU A 227 6.26 -8.53 -10.67
N LEU A 228 5.47 -8.61 -11.74
CA LEU A 228 4.16 -9.25 -11.80
C LEU A 228 4.09 -10.05 -13.11
N PRO A 229 4.34 -11.37 -13.13
CA PRO A 229 4.43 -12.13 -14.38
C PRO A 229 3.13 -12.04 -15.23
N PRO A 230 3.22 -12.13 -16.57
CA PRO A 230 2.08 -11.98 -17.49
C PRO A 230 1.07 -13.15 -17.45
#